data_AF-A0A7U4DNT2-F1
#
_entry.id   AF-A0A7U4DNT2-F1
#
_cell.length_a   1.000
_cell.length_b   1.000
_cell.length_c   1.000
_cell.angle_alpha   90.00
_cell.angle_beta   90.00
_cell.angle_gamma   90.00
#
_symmetry.space_group_name_H-M   'P 1'
#
loop_
_entity.id
_entity.type
_entity.pdbx_description
1 polymer ?
#
loop_
_entity_poly.entity_id
_entity_poly.type
_entity_poly.pdbx_seq_one_letter_code
_entity_poly.pdbx_strand_id
1 'polypeptide(L)' 'MRNQLFPPVKAEVFNDSNTVCFCFGYTKQAIEQDCRVHGGRSTILERIVREKQKGGCHCAQTNPKGR' A
#
# COMPACT_ATOMS: atom_id res chain seq x y z
N MET A 1 -18.78 -8.21 -28.08
CA MET A 1 -17.56 -7.95 -27.27
C MET A 1 -17.90 -6.87 -26.27
N ARG A 2 -18.12 -7.20 -25.00
CA ARG A 2 -18.50 -6.21 -23.97
C ARG A 2 -17.24 -5.46 -23.54
N ASN A 3 -16.97 -4.34 -24.20
CA ASN A 3 -15.98 -3.36 -23.74
C ASN A 3 -16.57 -2.65 -22.52
N GLN A 4 -16.23 -3.11 -21.32
CA GLN A 4 -16.60 -2.40 -20.11
C GLN A 4 -15.72 -1.14 -20.02
N LEU A 5 -16.31 -0.02 -20.44
CA LEU A 5 -15.84 1.31 -20.12
C LEU A 5 -15.90 1.45 -18.59
N PHE A 6 -14.76 1.28 -17.93
CA PHE A 6 -14.63 1.63 -16.53
C PHE A 6 -14.85 3.15 -16.41
N PRO A 7 -15.82 3.60 -15.60
CA PRO A 7 -15.99 5.03 -15.36
C PRO A 7 -14.69 5.61 -14.77
N PRO A 8 -14.37 6.90 -15.01
CA PRO A 8 -13.19 7.51 -14.42
C PRO A 8 -13.40 7.59 -12.91
N VAL A 9 -12.82 6.62 -12.19
CA VAL A 9 -12.61 6.72 -10.75
C VAL A 9 -11.81 8.00 -10.56
N LYS A 10 -12.35 8.99 -9.84
CA LYS A 10 -11.67 10.25 -9.53
C LYS A 10 -10.25 9.92 -9.07
N ALA A 11 -9.26 10.21 -9.92
CA ALA A 11 -7.88 9.86 -9.66
C ALA A 11 -7.35 10.79 -8.57
N GLU A 12 -7.49 10.38 -7.31
CA GLU A 12 -6.71 10.96 -6.23
C GLU A 12 -5.23 10.82 -6.63
N VAL A 13 -4.51 11.95 -6.70
CA VAL A 13 -3.11 11.98 -7.11
C VAL A 13 -2.29 11.21 -6.07
N PHE A 14 -1.84 10.01 -6.44
CA PHE A 14 -1.00 9.16 -5.61
C PHE A 14 0.48 9.35 -5.97
N ASN A 15 1.20 10.05 -5.11
CA ASN A 15 2.60 10.45 -5.24
C ASN A 15 3.51 9.76 -4.22
N ASP A 16 4.81 10.04 -4.32
CA ASP A 16 5.88 9.36 -3.59
C ASP A 16 5.81 9.46 -2.06
N SER A 17 5.27 10.57 -1.53
CA SER A 17 5.14 10.79 -0.09
C SER A 17 3.84 10.23 0.49
N ASN A 18 2.92 9.73 -0.34
CA ASN A 18 1.68 9.16 0.17
C ASN A 18 1.96 7.90 1.00
N THR A 19 1.43 7.91 2.22
CA THR A 19 1.43 6.75 3.12
C THR A 19 0.56 5.64 2.55
N VAL A 20 1.17 4.46 2.37
CA VAL A 20 0.50 3.23 1.96
C VAL A 20 0.09 2.41 3.18
N CYS A 21 0.97 2.31 4.16
CA CYS A 21 0.71 1.58 5.40
C CYS A 21 0.77 2.52 6.60
N PHE A 22 -0.39 2.89 7.14
CA PHE A 22 -0.49 3.79 8.29
C PHE A 22 0.01 3.17 9.59
N CYS A 23 0.01 1.84 9.71
CA CYS A 23 0.52 1.15 10.90
C CYS A 23 2.05 1.28 11.05
N PHE A 24 2.78 1.36 9.94
CA PHE A 24 4.25 1.35 9.93
C PHE A 24 4.87 2.57 9.24
N GLY A 25 4.06 3.50 8.74
CA GLY A 25 4.51 4.72 8.08
C GLY A 25 5.13 4.54 6.69
N TYR A 26 4.94 3.38 6.04
CA TYR A 26 5.53 3.14 4.72
C TYR A 26 4.86 3.98 3.63
N THR A 27 5.67 4.69 2.85
CA THR A 27 5.23 5.51 1.71
C THR A 27 5.36 4.75 0.39
N LYS A 28 4.75 5.29 -0.68
CA LYS A 28 4.90 4.77 -2.05
C LYS A 28 6.37 4.64 -2.43
N GLN A 29 7.15 5.71 -2.21
CA GLN A 29 8.58 5.73 -2.53
C GLN A 29 9.37 4.68 -1.75
N ALA A 30 9.04 4.47 -0.47
CA ALA A 30 9.71 3.47 0.35
C ALA A 30 9.51 2.06 -0.21
N ILE A 31 8.29 1.72 -0.61
CA ILE A 31 7.97 0.41 -1.21
C ILE A 31 8.65 0.26 -2.56
N GLU A 32 8.62 1.29 -3.42
CA GLU A 32 9.27 1.23 -4.72
C GLU A 32 10.80 1.10 -4.61
N GLN A 33 11.42 1.80 -3.65
CA GLN A 33 12.85 1.68 -3.40
C GLN A 33 13.21 0.30 -2.85
N ASP A 34 12.43 -0.21 -1.92
CA ASP A 34 12.56 -1.57 -1.38
C ASP A 34 12.49 -2.62 -2.50
N CYS A 35 11.51 -2.51 -3.41
CA CYS A 35 11.45 -3.37 -4.60
C CYS A 35 12.72 -3.26 -5.45
N ARG A 36 13.21 -2.04 -5.72
CA ARG A 36 14.40 -1.83 -6.57
C ARG A 36 15.65 -2.47 -5.97
N VAL A 37 15.88 -2.30 -4.67
CA VAL A 37 17.10 -2.81 -4.01
C VAL A 37 17.05 -4.34 -3.80
N HIS A 38 15.85 -4.93 -3.76
CA HIS A 38 15.65 -6.37 -3.56
C HIS A 38 15.24 -7.11 -4.85
N GLY A 39 15.64 -6.60 -6.02
CA GLY A 39 15.48 -7.31 -7.29
C GLY A 39 14.02 -7.56 -7.70
N GLY A 40 13.14 -6.62 -7.38
CA GLY A 40 11.70 -6.68 -7.68
C GLY A 40 10.84 -7.31 -6.57
N ARG A 41 11.45 -7.83 -5.50
CA ARG A 41 10.74 -8.35 -4.32
C ARG A 41 10.60 -7.24 -3.28
N SER A 42 9.43 -7.08 -2.67
CA SER A 42 9.27 -6.11 -1.56
C SER A 42 9.31 -6.80 -0.20
N THR A 43 10.37 -6.53 0.57
CA THR A 43 10.47 -6.99 1.97
C THR A 43 9.53 -6.22 2.89
N ILE A 44 9.21 -4.96 2.55
CA ILE A 44 8.21 -4.15 3.24
C ILE A 44 6.82 -4.79 3.12
N LEU A 45 6.42 -5.20 1.91
CA LEU A 45 5.15 -5.87 1.69
C LEU A 45 5.05 -7.16 2.51
N GLU A 46 6.11 -7.97 2.52
CA GLU A 46 6.16 -9.21 3.29
C GLU A 46 6.00 -8.97 4.78
N ARG A 47 6.66 -7.93 5.31
CA ARG A 47 6.47 -7.53 6.71
C ARG A 47 5.02 -7.13 6.98
N ILE A 48 4.41 -6.29 6.13
CA ILE A 48 3.01 -5.88 6.29
C ILE A 48 2.08 -7.09 6.33
N VAL A 49 2.25 -8.03 5.39
CA VAL A 49 1.43 -9.26 5.33
C VAL A 49 1.60 -10.09 6.60
N ARG A 50 2.84 -10.31 7.04
CA ARG A 50 3.15 -11.09 8.25
C ARG A 50 2.54 -10.47 9.50
N GLU A 51 2.68 -9.16 9.68
CA GLU A 51 2.15 -8.47 10.86
C GLU A 51 0.62 -8.41 10.83
N LYS A 52 0.02 -8.24 9.65
CA LYS A 52 -1.45 -8.32 9.49
C LYS A 52 -1.99 -9.68 9.90
N GLN A 53 -1.34 -10.77 9.47
CA GLN A 53 -1.74 -12.14 9.84
C GLN A 53 -1.62 -12.42 11.34
N LYS A 54 -0.65 -11.81 12.01
CA LYS A 54 -0.45 -11.95 13.46
C LYS A 54 -1.34 -11.05 14.31
N GLY A 55 -2.15 -10.16 13.69
CA GLY A 55 -2.92 -9.16 14.41
C GLY A 55 -2.09 -7.97 14.93
N GLY A 56 -0.88 -7.76 14.42
CA GLY A 56 -0.01 -6.63 14.77
C GLY A 56 -0.38 -5.31 14.08
N CYS A 57 -1.37 -5.32 13.18
CA CYS A 57 -1.85 -4.13 12.47
C CYS A 57 -3.10 -3.54 13.12
N HIS A 58 -3.13 -2.21 13.23
CA HIS A 58 -4.24 -1.43 13.76
C HIS A 58 -4.93 -0.64 12.63
N CYS A 59 -5.19 -1.27 11.49
CA CYS A 59 -5.68 -0.58 10.29
C CYS A 59 -7.01 0.14 10.54
N ALA A 60 -7.90 -0.47 11.33
CA ALA A 60 -9.20 0.12 11.67
C ALA A 60 -9.07 1.45 12.43
N GLN A 61 -8.01 1.62 13.22
CA GLN A 61 -7.77 2.82 14.03
C GLN A 61 -6.85 3.83 13.33
N THR A 62 -5.85 3.34 12.57
CA THR A 62 -4.76 4.16 12.04
C THR A 62 -4.93 4.58 10.60
N ASN A 63 -5.66 3.80 9.77
CA ASN A 63 -5.92 4.17 8.39
C ASN A 63 -7.16 5.09 8.34
N PRO A 64 -7.09 6.29 7.72
CA PRO A 64 -8.26 7.15 7.51
C PRO A 64 -9.43 6.46 6.78
N LYS A 65 -9.15 5.43 5.98
CA LYS A 65 -10.16 4.61 5.28
C LYS A 65 -10.68 3.44 6.12
N GLY A 66 -10.13 3.23 7.31
CA GLY A 66 -10.51 2.20 8.29
C GLY A 66 -10.21 0.75 7.88
N ARG A 67 -9.40 0.51 6.83
CA ARG A 67 -9.13 -0.83 6.27
C ARG A 67 -7.76 -0.95 5.63
#